data_AF-A0A966TCQ6-F1
#
_entry.id   AF-A0A966TCQ6-F1
#
_cell.length_a   1.000
_cell.length_b   1.000
_cell.length_c   1.000
_cell.angle_alpha   90.00
_cell.angle_beta   90.00
_cell.angle_gamma   90.00
#
_symmetry.space_group_name_H-M   'P 1'
#
loop_
_entity.id
_entity.type
_entity.pdbx_description
1 polymer ?
#
loop_
_entity_poly.entity_id
_entity_poly.type
_entity_poly.pdbx_seq_one_letter_code
_entity_poly.pdbx_strand_id
1 'polypeptide(L)'
;MHGDAATKSPASKRLKPYQLSIILGCGIGVFTLVSGIVPTITGWESDSPVHRVVFGGIPGPLKLAFYTVIPMMLIWGSLRFADRIRNWERGAPDNRRTTPKNVKRRLADFRAGVYMRTLLRDSAAGLMHSMIYFGFLVLLGVTTVLEIDHQMPPALKFLHGDVYRGYALVGDVAGVVFTAGVVWAILRRYVQKPYRIRIKSKPEHAWILGVLLAIGVSGFGTEMFR
;
A
#
# COMPACT_ATOMS: atom_id res chain seq x y z
N MET A 1 -29.99 -24.43 52.28
CA MET A 1 -28.70 -24.41 51.55
C MET A 1 -28.95 -23.80 50.19
N HIS A 2 -28.63 -22.52 50.03
CA HIS A 2 -28.81 -21.79 48.78
C HIS A 2 -27.74 -22.24 47.77
N GLY A 3 -28.18 -22.70 46.60
CA GLY A 3 -27.31 -22.95 45.46
C GLY A 3 -27.07 -21.64 44.72
N ASP A 4 -25.85 -21.12 44.82
CA ASP A 4 -25.43 -19.94 44.09
C ASP A 4 -25.41 -20.25 42.59
N ALA A 5 -26.37 -19.69 41.88
CA ALA A 5 -26.41 -19.66 40.43
C ALA A 5 -25.22 -18.84 39.93
N ALA A 6 -24.21 -19.51 39.37
CA ALA A 6 -23.09 -18.87 38.71
C ALA A 6 -23.59 -17.97 37.57
N THR A 7 -23.57 -16.66 37.81
CA THR A 7 -23.89 -15.64 36.82
C THR A 7 -22.80 -15.66 35.74
N LYS A 8 -23.13 -16.20 34.56
CA LYS A 8 -22.28 -16.06 33.38
C LYS A 8 -22.29 -14.59 32.96
N SER A 9 -21.23 -13.85 33.29
CA SER A 9 -21.00 -12.51 32.75
C SER A 9 -21.10 -12.53 31.22
N PRO A 10 -21.81 -11.58 30.58
CA PRO A 10 -21.91 -11.56 29.13
C PRO A 10 -20.52 -11.33 28.55
N ALA A 11 -19.99 -12.32 27.82
CA ALA A 11 -18.74 -12.18 27.11
C ALA A 11 -18.84 -10.97 26.18
N SER A 12 -17.99 -9.97 26.39
CA SER A 12 -18.00 -8.80 25.51
C SER A 12 -17.78 -9.26 24.07
N LYS A 13 -18.63 -8.82 23.14
CA LYS A 13 -18.51 -9.15 21.72
C LYS A 13 -17.25 -8.48 21.17
N ARG A 14 -16.09 -9.10 21.35
CA ARG A 14 -14.83 -8.66 20.75
C ARG A 14 -14.96 -8.80 19.24
N LEU A 15 -14.61 -7.75 18.50
CA LEU A 15 -14.57 -7.78 17.05
C LEU A 15 -13.62 -8.91 16.59
N LYS A 16 -14.11 -9.76 15.70
CA LYS A 16 -13.29 -10.81 15.10
C LYS A 16 -12.34 -10.19 14.06
N PRO A 17 -11.10 -10.68 13.93
CA PRO A 17 -10.15 -10.19 12.94
C PRO A 17 -10.70 -10.03 11.52
N TYR A 18 -11.53 -10.95 11.02
CA TYR A 18 -12.11 -10.80 9.69
C TYR A 18 -13.05 -9.58 9.58
N GLN A 19 -13.74 -9.22 10.66
CA GLN A 19 -14.64 -8.04 10.69
C GLN A 19 -13.82 -6.76 10.61
N LEU A 20 -12.64 -6.72 11.22
CA LEU A 20 -11.72 -5.58 11.12
C LEU A 20 -11.27 -5.36 9.68
N SER A 21 -10.97 -6.44 8.94
CA SER A 21 -10.65 -6.33 7.51
C SER A 21 -11.80 -5.66 6.75
N ILE A 22 -13.03 -6.15 6.91
CA ILE A 22 -14.21 -5.63 6.20
C ILE A 22 -14.42 -4.16 6.54
N ILE A 23 -14.41 -3.81 7.83
CA ILE A 23 -14.60 -2.42 8.29
C ILE A 23 -13.52 -1.51 7.69
N LEU A 24 -12.26 -1.92 7.73
CA LEU A 24 -11.16 -1.16 7.17
C LEU A 24 -11.29 -1.00 5.65
N GLY A 25 -11.62 -2.08 4.94
CA GLY A 25 -11.79 -2.06 3.48
C GLY A 25 -12.95 -1.19 3.03
N CYS A 26 -14.10 -1.28 3.70
CA CYS A 26 -15.23 -0.39 3.46
C CYS A 26 -14.87 1.07 3.80
N GLY A 27 -14.18 1.31 4.92
CA GLY A 27 -13.73 2.64 5.30
C GLY A 27 -12.81 3.27 4.27
N ILE A 28 -11.79 2.54 3.81
CA ILE A 28 -10.87 3.01 2.77
C ILE A 28 -11.61 3.20 1.44
N GLY A 29 -12.48 2.27 1.04
CA GLY A 29 -13.26 2.40 -0.20
C GLY A 29 -14.15 3.63 -0.21
N VAL A 30 -14.90 3.86 0.88
CA VAL A 30 -15.73 5.06 1.03
C VAL A 30 -14.85 6.32 1.03
N PHE A 31 -13.74 6.31 1.76
CA PHE A 31 -12.79 7.42 1.77
C PHE A 31 -12.29 7.76 0.36
N THR A 32 -11.84 6.78 -0.42
CA THR A 32 -11.38 6.98 -1.79
C THR A 32 -12.48 7.50 -2.72
N LEU A 33 -13.72 7.03 -2.56
CA LEU A 33 -14.85 7.55 -3.32
C LEU A 33 -15.13 9.01 -2.98
N VAL A 34 -15.19 9.34 -1.69
CA VAL A 34 -15.42 10.71 -1.21
C VAL A 34 -14.29 11.64 -1.63
N SER A 35 -13.04 11.20 -1.58
CA SER A 35 -11.88 11.99 -2.00
C SER A 35 -11.90 12.34 -3.49
N GLY A 36 -12.57 11.53 -4.32
CA GLY A 36 -12.81 11.88 -5.73
C GLY A 36 -13.92 12.91 -5.95
N ILE A 37 -14.91 12.97 -5.05
CA ILE A 37 -16.07 13.86 -5.17
C ILE A 37 -15.74 15.25 -4.62
N VAL A 38 -15.04 15.34 -3.47
CA VAL A 38 -14.77 16.61 -2.78
C VAL A 38 -14.12 17.66 -3.69
N PRO A 39 -13.04 17.37 -4.44
CA PRO A 39 -12.40 18.34 -5.32
C PRO A 39 -13.32 18.87 -6.43
N THR A 40 -14.29 18.07 -6.90
CA THR A 40 -15.23 18.49 -7.94
C THR A 40 -16.24 19.53 -7.45
N ILE A 41 -16.46 19.58 -6.14
CA ILE A 41 -17.37 20.53 -5.48
C ILE A 41 -16.59 21.76 -5.03
N THR A 42 -15.41 21.56 -4.44
CA THR A 42 -14.65 22.65 -3.83
C THR A 42 -13.84 23.46 -4.82
N GLY A 43 -13.36 22.84 -5.90
CA GLY A 43 -12.50 23.51 -6.90
C GLY A 43 -11.21 24.08 -6.30
N TRP A 44 -10.71 23.48 -5.22
CA TRP A 44 -9.52 23.98 -4.51
C TRP A 44 -8.23 23.69 -5.29
N GLU A 45 -7.68 24.73 -5.89
CA GLU A 45 -6.42 24.68 -6.63
C GLU A 45 -5.31 25.47 -5.91
N SER A 46 -4.06 25.26 -6.33
CA SER A 46 -2.92 26.05 -5.85
C SER A 46 -2.68 27.25 -6.76
N ASP A 47 -2.43 28.42 -6.17
CA ASP A 47 -2.09 29.65 -6.91
C ASP A 47 -0.59 29.72 -7.27
N SER A 48 0.24 28.78 -6.81
CA SER A 48 1.67 28.79 -7.08
C SER A 48 1.96 28.44 -8.53
N PRO A 49 2.92 29.09 -9.23
CA PRO A 49 3.30 28.67 -10.57
C PRO A 49 4.04 27.32 -10.60
N VAL A 50 4.63 26.91 -9.48
CA VAL A 50 5.44 25.68 -9.37
C VAL A 50 4.70 24.69 -8.48
N HIS A 51 3.77 23.95 -9.07
CA HIS A 51 3.03 22.86 -8.40
C HIS A 51 2.59 21.81 -9.42
N ARG A 52 2.09 20.68 -8.93
CA ARG A 52 1.49 19.63 -9.78
C ARG A 52 0.00 19.89 -9.98
N VAL A 53 -0.40 20.16 -11.22
CA VAL A 53 -1.82 20.06 -11.62
C VAL A 53 -2.27 18.60 -11.54
N VAL A 54 -3.24 18.34 -10.67
CA VAL A 54 -3.79 16.99 -10.42
C VAL A 54 -4.75 16.63 -11.55
N PHE A 55 -4.60 15.42 -12.11
CA PHE A 55 -5.34 14.96 -13.30
C PHE A 55 -5.24 15.86 -14.54
N GLY A 56 -4.16 16.64 -14.68
CA GLY A 56 -3.87 17.38 -15.91
C GLY A 56 -3.81 16.44 -17.12
N GLY A 57 -4.52 16.77 -18.20
CA GLY A 57 -4.56 15.97 -19.43
C GLY A 57 -5.39 14.67 -19.35
N ILE A 58 -6.07 14.39 -18.24
CA ILE A 58 -6.89 13.18 -18.08
C ILE A 58 -8.37 13.48 -18.40
N PRO A 59 -8.98 12.79 -19.39
CA PRO A 59 -10.40 12.91 -19.69
C PRO A 59 -11.31 12.65 -18.48
N GLY A 60 -12.39 13.43 -18.36
CA GLY A 60 -13.39 13.27 -17.29
C GLY A 60 -13.93 11.85 -17.09
N PRO A 61 -14.28 11.11 -18.16
CA PRO A 61 -14.73 9.71 -18.02
C PRO A 61 -13.70 8.78 -17.38
N LEU A 62 -12.40 9.00 -17.62
CA LEU A 62 -11.34 8.21 -16.99
C LEU A 62 -11.17 8.55 -15.51
N LYS A 63 -11.31 9.83 -15.12
CA LYS A 63 -11.34 10.22 -13.69
C LYS A 63 -12.51 9.55 -12.98
N LEU A 64 -13.70 9.55 -13.59
CA LEU A 64 -14.88 8.88 -13.05
C LEU A 64 -14.67 7.37 -12.93
N ALA A 65 -14.13 6.72 -13.96
CA ALA A 65 -13.81 5.29 -13.93
C ALA A 65 -12.82 4.97 -12.80
N PHE A 66 -11.79 5.79 -12.60
CA PHE A 66 -10.83 5.63 -11.50
C PHE A 66 -11.51 5.69 -10.13
N TYR A 67 -12.28 6.74 -9.85
CA TYR A 67 -12.95 6.94 -8.56
C TYR A 67 -14.16 6.04 -8.31
N THR A 68 -14.56 5.22 -9.29
CA THR A 68 -15.59 4.19 -9.08
C THR A 68 -14.96 2.79 -8.98
N VAL A 69 -14.09 2.43 -9.91
CA VAL A 69 -13.49 1.09 -9.98
C VAL A 69 -12.55 0.82 -8.81
N ILE A 70 -11.72 1.79 -8.42
CA ILE A 70 -10.73 1.60 -7.35
C ILE A 70 -11.41 1.32 -6.00
N PRO A 71 -12.38 2.14 -5.52
CA PRO A 71 -13.14 1.80 -4.31
C PRO A 71 -13.80 0.42 -4.34
N MET A 72 -14.42 0.05 -5.47
CA MET A 72 -15.05 -1.26 -5.62
C MET A 72 -14.04 -2.39 -5.48
N MET A 73 -12.87 -2.26 -6.11
CA MET A 73 -11.78 -3.24 -6.00
C MET A 73 -11.21 -3.32 -4.58
N LEU A 74 -11.09 -2.20 -3.86
CA LEU A 74 -10.61 -2.17 -2.47
C LEU A 74 -11.60 -2.87 -1.53
N ILE A 75 -12.90 -2.61 -1.68
CA ILE A 75 -13.95 -3.28 -0.90
C ILE A 75 -13.95 -4.77 -1.23
N TRP A 76 -14.01 -5.13 -2.51
CA TRP A 76 -14.00 -6.53 -2.94
C TRP A 76 -12.75 -7.28 -2.47
N GLY A 77 -11.57 -6.68 -2.62
CA GLY A 77 -10.31 -7.24 -2.14
C GLY A 77 -10.31 -7.48 -0.63
N SER A 78 -10.87 -6.54 0.14
CA SER A 78 -11.03 -6.72 1.58
C SER A 78 -11.99 -7.86 1.95
N LEU A 79 -13.10 -8.01 1.22
CA LEU A 79 -14.02 -9.15 1.44
C LEU A 79 -13.31 -10.48 1.18
N ARG A 80 -12.55 -10.59 0.09
CA ARG A 80 -11.74 -11.78 -0.23
C ARG A 80 -10.63 -12.03 0.79
N PHE A 81 -10.02 -10.98 1.31
CA PHE A 81 -9.04 -11.10 2.37
C PHE A 81 -9.70 -11.54 3.69
N ALA A 82 -10.91 -11.07 3.99
CA ALA A 82 -11.69 -11.51 5.15
C ALA A 82 -12.01 -13.01 5.08
N ASP A 83 -12.33 -13.55 3.89
CA ASP A 83 -12.49 -15.00 3.70
C ASP A 83 -11.21 -15.77 4.05
N ARG A 84 -10.04 -15.20 3.71
CA ARG A 84 -8.75 -15.79 4.09
C ARG A 84 -8.50 -15.72 5.59
N ILE A 85 -8.85 -14.60 6.24
CA ILE A 85 -8.72 -14.46 7.70
C ILE A 85 -9.62 -15.46 8.42
N ARG A 86 -10.85 -15.68 7.96
CA ARG A 86 -11.76 -16.69 8.53
C ARG A 86 -11.13 -18.09 8.53
N ASN A 87 -10.33 -18.42 7.51
CA ASN A 87 -9.61 -19.69 7.47
C ASN A 87 -8.50 -19.75 8.53
N TRP A 88 -7.81 -18.65 8.80
CA TRP A 88 -6.81 -18.58 9.89
C TRP A 88 -7.44 -18.61 11.28
N GLU A 89 -8.63 -18.05 11.43
CA GLU A 89 -9.42 -18.08 12.67
C GLU A 89 -9.94 -19.47 13.05
N ARG A 90 -9.86 -20.46 12.15
CA ARG A 90 -10.16 -21.87 12.48
C ARG A 90 -9.13 -22.49 13.43
N GLY A 91 -7.93 -21.90 13.53
CA GLY A 91 -6.91 -22.32 14.48
C GLY A 91 -7.19 -21.86 15.91
N ALA A 92 -6.48 -22.43 16.88
CA ALA A 92 -6.56 -21.99 18.27
C ALA A 92 -6.10 -20.51 18.42
N PRO A 93 -6.78 -19.71 19.27
CA PRO A 93 -6.41 -18.31 19.47
C PRO A 93 -5.04 -18.20 20.16
N ASP A 94 -4.11 -17.51 19.52
CA ASP A 94 -2.80 -17.17 20.08
C ASP A 94 -2.88 -15.89 20.94
N ASN A 95 -2.28 -15.89 22.13
CA ASN A 95 -2.24 -14.70 22.99
C ASN A 95 -1.17 -13.72 22.51
N ARG A 96 -1.61 -12.75 21.69
CA ARG A 96 -0.75 -11.72 21.10
C ARG A 96 -0.66 -10.43 21.91
N ARG A 97 -1.04 -10.43 23.20
CA ARG A 97 -1.03 -9.22 24.02
C ARG A 97 0.39 -8.68 24.18
N THR A 98 0.58 -7.41 23.82
CA THR A 98 1.80 -6.66 24.13
C THR A 98 1.76 -6.24 25.60
N THR A 99 2.83 -6.53 26.33
CA THR A 99 3.00 -6.20 27.75
C THR A 99 4.34 -5.51 27.97
N PRO A 100 4.54 -4.79 29.09
CA PRO A 100 5.83 -4.15 29.38
C PRO A 100 7.01 -5.14 29.36
N LYS A 101 6.78 -6.41 29.72
CA LYS A 101 7.80 -7.47 29.71
C LYS A 101 8.20 -7.93 28.31
N ASN A 102 7.31 -7.86 27.32
CA ASN A 102 7.55 -8.41 25.98
C ASN A 102 7.66 -7.35 24.88
N VAL A 103 7.38 -6.06 25.18
CA VAL A 103 7.35 -4.98 24.19
C VAL A 103 8.67 -4.83 23.44
N LYS A 104 9.81 -4.92 24.13
CA LYS A 104 11.14 -4.84 23.50
C LYS A 104 11.33 -5.95 22.46
N ARG A 105 10.96 -7.19 22.81
CA ARG A 105 11.03 -8.34 21.90
C ARG A 105 10.08 -8.15 20.71
N ARG A 106 8.83 -7.73 20.98
CA ARG A 106 7.82 -7.48 19.93
C ARG A 106 8.27 -6.42 18.93
N LEU A 107 8.87 -5.32 19.40
CA LEU A 107 9.42 -4.28 18.53
C LEU A 107 10.62 -4.79 17.71
N ALA A 108 11.48 -5.61 18.30
CA ALA A 108 12.60 -6.22 17.59
C ALA A 108 12.11 -7.21 16.50
N ASP A 109 11.10 -8.02 16.81
CA ASP A 109 10.48 -8.96 15.88
C ASP A 109 9.76 -8.21 14.75
N PHE A 110 9.02 -7.15 15.08
CA PHE A 110 8.39 -6.26 14.10
C PHE A 110 9.42 -5.65 13.16
N ARG A 111 10.51 -5.08 13.71
CA ARG A 111 11.61 -4.54 12.89
C ARG A 111 12.23 -5.62 12.00
N ALA A 112 12.48 -6.81 12.53
CA ALA A 112 13.03 -7.91 11.71
C ALA A 112 12.10 -8.31 10.56
N GLY A 113 10.78 -8.24 10.77
CA GLY A 113 9.75 -8.46 9.75
C GLY A 113 9.69 -7.35 8.70
N VAL A 114 9.60 -6.09 9.13
CA VAL A 114 9.50 -4.91 8.24
C VAL A 114 10.74 -4.74 7.36
N TYR A 115 11.92 -5.16 7.85
CA TYR A 115 13.17 -5.16 7.07
C TYR A 115 13.41 -6.48 6.31
N MET A 116 12.45 -7.41 6.29
CA MET A 116 12.56 -8.72 5.65
C MET A 116 13.89 -9.42 5.92
N ARG A 117 14.34 -9.45 7.17
CA ARG A 117 15.70 -9.89 7.53
C ARG A 117 16.03 -11.32 7.05
N THR A 118 15.00 -12.14 6.84
CA THR A 118 15.13 -13.48 6.28
C THR A 118 15.51 -13.50 4.80
N LEU A 119 15.04 -12.53 3.99
CA LEU A 119 15.40 -12.40 2.57
C LEU A 119 16.85 -11.93 2.41
N LEU A 120 17.34 -11.09 3.33
CA LEU A 120 18.72 -10.60 3.35
C LEU A 120 19.78 -11.71 3.57
N ARG A 121 19.35 -12.95 3.87
CA ARG A 121 20.26 -14.11 3.95
C ARG A 121 20.87 -14.49 2.60
N ASP A 122 20.21 -14.16 1.49
CA ASP A 122 20.76 -14.18 0.13
C ASP A 122 20.91 -12.72 -0.29
N SER A 123 22.14 -12.21 -0.34
CA SER A 123 22.39 -10.79 -0.53
C SER A 123 21.83 -10.24 -1.85
N ALA A 124 21.93 -11.01 -2.94
CA ALA A 124 21.38 -10.63 -4.23
C ALA A 124 19.84 -10.61 -4.20
N ALA A 125 19.22 -11.64 -3.62
CA ALA A 125 17.76 -11.68 -3.49
C ALA A 125 17.24 -10.58 -2.54
N GLY A 126 17.96 -10.34 -1.44
CA GLY A 126 17.62 -9.40 -0.40
C GLY A 126 17.73 -7.94 -0.85
N LEU A 127 18.81 -7.58 -1.57
CA LEU A 127 18.97 -6.23 -2.11
C LEU A 127 17.89 -5.93 -3.15
N MET A 128 17.69 -6.84 -4.10
CA MET A 128 16.67 -6.72 -5.14
C MET A 128 15.25 -6.55 -4.54
N HIS A 129 14.86 -7.37 -3.55
CA HIS A 129 13.56 -7.19 -2.89
C HIS A 129 13.49 -5.90 -2.06
N SER A 130 14.59 -5.48 -1.44
CA SER A 130 14.66 -4.20 -0.71
C SER A 130 14.40 -3.02 -1.65
N MET A 131 15.00 -3.02 -2.84
CA MET A 131 14.76 -1.99 -3.86
C MET A 131 13.28 -1.90 -4.25
N ILE A 132 12.64 -3.05 -4.50
CA ILE A 132 11.20 -3.09 -4.82
C ILE A 132 10.37 -2.62 -3.62
N TYR A 133 10.61 -3.16 -2.43
CA TYR A 133 9.78 -2.90 -1.26
C TYR A 133 9.89 -1.45 -0.77
N PHE A 134 11.11 -0.97 -0.52
CA PHE A 134 11.29 0.40 -0.04
C PHE A 134 11.01 1.43 -1.13
N GLY A 135 11.34 1.15 -2.40
CA GLY A 135 10.93 1.99 -3.52
C GLY A 135 9.41 2.13 -3.59
N PHE A 136 8.68 1.01 -3.49
CA PHE A 136 7.21 1.02 -3.45
C PHE A 136 6.65 1.77 -2.24
N LEU A 137 7.21 1.59 -1.03
CA LEU A 137 6.75 2.30 0.16
C LEU A 137 6.96 3.82 0.05
N VAL A 138 8.09 4.26 -0.50
CA VAL A 138 8.34 5.68 -0.73
C VAL A 138 7.38 6.23 -1.77
N LEU A 139 7.16 5.53 -2.90
CA LEU A 139 6.18 5.92 -3.93
C LEU A 139 4.74 5.98 -3.38
N LEU A 140 4.36 5.04 -2.51
CA LEU A 140 3.08 5.07 -1.80
C LEU A 140 2.99 6.31 -0.89
N GLY A 141 4.06 6.63 -0.17
CA GLY A 141 4.15 7.85 0.63
C GLY A 141 4.02 9.12 -0.19
N VAL A 142 4.76 9.22 -1.31
CA VAL A 142 4.68 10.31 -2.29
C VAL A 142 3.25 10.47 -2.79
N THR A 143 2.60 9.38 -3.19
CA THR A 143 1.19 9.40 -3.66
C THR A 143 0.24 9.86 -2.56
N THR A 144 0.43 9.38 -1.32
CA THR A 144 -0.43 9.74 -0.18
C THR A 144 -0.28 11.21 0.18
N VAL A 145 0.96 11.74 0.17
CA VAL A 145 1.24 13.15 0.46
C VAL A 145 0.59 14.07 -0.59
N LEU A 146 0.62 13.68 -1.87
CA LEU A 146 -0.08 14.41 -2.93
C LEU A 146 -1.59 14.38 -2.78
N GLU A 147 -2.17 13.23 -2.41
CA GLU A 147 -3.60 13.14 -2.17
C GLU A 147 -4.01 14.03 -0.98
N ILE A 148 -3.23 14.05 0.10
CA ILE A 148 -3.48 14.92 1.25
C ILE A 148 -3.47 16.40 0.83
N ASP A 149 -2.44 16.83 0.10
CA ASP A 149 -2.35 18.21 -0.42
C ASP A 149 -3.52 18.54 -1.36
N HIS A 150 -3.92 17.60 -2.23
CA HIS A 150 -5.04 17.78 -3.15
C HIS A 150 -6.35 18.06 -2.40
N GLN A 151 -6.60 17.35 -1.28
CA GLN A 151 -7.79 17.52 -0.45
C GLN A 151 -7.77 18.77 0.45
N MET A 152 -6.63 19.48 0.57
CA MET A 152 -6.52 20.66 1.43
C MET A 152 -7.08 21.94 0.76
N PRO A 153 -7.68 22.86 1.54
CA PRO A 153 -8.04 24.18 1.04
C PRO A 153 -6.80 24.98 0.65
N PRO A 154 -6.91 25.99 -0.24
CA PRO A 154 -5.76 26.71 -0.79
C PRO A 154 -4.77 27.23 0.27
N ALA A 155 -5.29 27.72 1.41
CA ALA A 155 -4.47 28.23 2.52
C ALA A 155 -3.61 27.18 3.24
N LEU A 156 -3.90 25.88 3.07
CA LEU A 156 -3.19 24.76 3.70
C LEU A 156 -2.40 23.91 2.71
N LYS A 157 -2.51 24.16 1.40
CA LYS A 157 -1.70 23.47 0.40
C LYS A 157 -0.22 23.81 0.61
N PHE A 158 0.64 22.80 0.54
CA PHE A 158 2.06 22.88 0.89
C PHE A 158 2.98 22.31 -0.19
N LEU A 159 2.47 21.54 -1.16
CA LEU A 159 3.26 21.02 -2.28
C LEU A 159 3.43 22.04 -3.41
N HIS A 160 4.17 23.11 -3.12
CA HIS A 160 4.51 24.14 -4.10
C HIS A 160 5.96 24.63 -3.97
N GLY A 161 6.48 25.29 -5.01
CA GLY A 161 7.83 25.86 -5.04
C GLY A 161 8.91 24.81 -4.80
N ASP A 162 9.85 25.10 -3.89
CA ASP A 162 10.97 24.19 -3.60
C ASP A 162 10.55 22.93 -2.82
N VAL A 163 9.46 23.00 -2.05
CA VAL A 163 8.90 21.81 -1.38
C VAL A 163 8.43 20.80 -2.43
N TYR A 164 7.73 21.28 -3.45
CA TYR A 164 7.31 20.45 -4.57
C TYR A 164 8.51 19.85 -5.33
N ARG A 165 9.57 20.62 -5.57
CA ARG A 165 10.77 20.12 -6.26
C ARG A 165 11.47 19.01 -5.47
N GLY A 166 11.62 19.18 -4.16
CA GLY A 166 12.18 18.14 -3.30
C GLY A 166 11.30 16.89 -3.26
N TYR A 167 9.99 17.08 -3.16
CA TYR A 167 9.00 16.00 -3.24
C TYR A 167 9.09 15.22 -4.56
N ALA A 168 9.18 15.91 -5.69
CA ALA A 168 9.30 15.30 -7.01
C ALA A 168 10.60 14.50 -7.13
N LEU A 169 11.73 15.09 -6.73
CA LEU A 169 13.03 14.40 -6.73
C LEU A 169 13.02 13.09 -5.92
N VAL A 170 12.37 13.10 -4.75
CA VAL A 170 12.21 11.88 -3.93
C VAL A 170 11.38 10.83 -4.68
N GLY A 171 10.31 11.26 -5.35
CA GLY A 171 9.51 10.42 -6.25
C GLY A 171 10.35 9.78 -7.35
N ASP A 172 11.13 10.58 -8.08
CA ASP A 172 11.95 10.14 -9.21
C ASP A 172 12.98 9.09 -8.77
N VAL A 173 13.73 9.38 -7.70
CA VAL A 173 14.75 8.48 -7.16
C VAL A 173 14.11 7.18 -6.68
N ALA A 174 13.00 7.25 -5.96
CA ALA A 174 12.27 6.06 -5.52
C ALA A 174 11.73 5.24 -6.70
N GLY A 175 11.23 5.90 -7.74
CA GLY A 175 10.81 5.30 -8.99
C GLY A 175 11.93 4.54 -9.68
N VAL A 176 13.14 5.09 -9.70
CA VAL A 176 14.31 4.47 -10.34
C VAL A 176 14.73 3.24 -9.55
N VAL A 177 14.81 3.36 -8.22
CA VAL A 177 15.14 2.25 -7.33
C VAL A 177 14.12 1.11 -7.47
N PHE A 178 12.83 1.44 -7.44
CA PHE A 178 11.75 0.46 -7.62
C PHE A 178 11.85 -0.24 -8.98
N THR A 179 11.94 0.53 -10.07
CA THR A 179 11.96 0.01 -11.44
C THR A 179 13.19 -0.85 -11.70
N ALA A 180 14.37 -0.40 -11.25
CA ALA A 180 15.60 -1.20 -11.32
C ALA A 180 15.48 -2.51 -10.54
N GLY A 181 14.84 -2.49 -9.36
CA GLY A 181 14.54 -3.69 -8.58
C GLY A 181 13.64 -4.68 -9.33
N VAL A 182 12.60 -4.18 -10.01
CA VAL A 182 11.68 -5.00 -10.82
C VAL A 182 12.39 -5.58 -12.05
N VAL A 183 13.17 -4.78 -12.77
CA VAL A 183 13.99 -5.26 -13.91
C VAL A 183 14.94 -6.36 -13.44
N TRP A 184 15.64 -6.15 -12.33
CA TRP A 184 16.51 -7.17 -11.76
C TRP A 184 15.73 -8.44 -11.37
N ALA A 185 14.53 -8.32 -10.81
CA ALA A 185 13.68 -9.47 -10.51
C ALA A 185 13.26 -10.25 -11.76
N ILE A 186 12.97 -9.57 -12.87
CA ILE A 186 12.67 -10.19 -14.16
C ILE A 186 13.91 -10.93 -14.69
N LEU A 187 15.07 -10.27 -14.73
CA LEU A 187 16.32 -10.87 -15.20
C LEU A 187 16.72 -12.09 -14.36
N ARG A 188 16.62 -11.98 -13.03
CA ARG A 188 16.93 -13.09 -12.12
C ARG A 188 15.98 -14.27 -12.31
N ARG A 189 14.69 -14.00 -12.56
CA ARG A 189 13.66 -15.03 -12.68
C ARG A 189 13.67 -15.73 -14.04
N TYR A 190 13.86 -15.00 -15.14
CA TYR A 190 13.66 -15.50 -16.50
C TYR A 190 14.95 -15.66 -17.31
N VAL A 191 16.05 -15.03 -16.92
CA VAL A 191 17.35 -15.18 -17.59
C VAL A 191 18.29 -16.02 -16.73
N GLN A 192 18.63 -15.56 -15.52
CA GLN A 192 19.61 -16.24 -14.65
C GLN A 192 19.09 -17.58 -14.09
N LYS A 193 17.77 -17.68 -13.86
CA LYS A 193 17.06 -18.89 -13.39
C LYS A 193 17.80 -19.71 -12.30
N PRO A 194 18.16 -19.12 -11.13
CA PRO A 194 18.76 -19.87 -10.02
C PRO A 194 17.94 -21.11 -9.66
N TYR A 195 18.62 -22.22 -9.34
CA TYR A 195 17.99 -23.53 -9.09
C TYR A 195 16.80 -23.46 -8.12
N ARG A 196 16.94 -22.69 -7.02
CA ARG A 196 15.91 -22.53 -5.98
C ARG A 196 14.58 -21.96 -6.47
N ILE A 197 14.59 -21.17 -7.55
CA ILE A 197 13.38 -20.51 -8.08
C ILE A 197 12.92 -21.10 -9.41
N ARG A 198 13.79 -21.79 -10.15
CA ARG A 198 13.49 -22.34 -11.48
C ARG A 198 12.24 -23.23 -11.48
N ILE A 199 12.12 -24.12 -10.49
CA ILE A 199 10.99 -25.06 -10.34
C ILE A 199 9.72 -24.43 -9.72
N LYS A 200 9.81 -23.18 -9.25
CA LYS A 200 8.70 -22.46 -8.58
C LYS A 200 8.11 -21.34 -9.43
N SER A 201 8.64 -21.10 -10.62
CA SER A 201 8.14 -20.05 -11.51
C SER A 201 6.79 -20.46 -12.11
N LYS A 202 5.81 -19.59 -11.99
CA LYS A 202 4.47 -19.75 -12.57
C LYS A 202 4.15 -18.59 -13.52
N PRO A 203 3.22 -18.75 -14.48
CA PRO A 203 2.84 -17.69 -15.41
C PRO A 203 2.39 -16.40 -14.73
N GLU A 204 1.73 -16.50 -13.57
CA GLU A 204 1.25 -15.34 -12.82
C GLU A 204 2.40 -14.42 -12.36
N HIS A 205 3.60 -14.98 -12.15
CA HIS A 205 4.77 -14.17 -11.79
C HIS A 205 5.18 -13.25 -12.94
N ALA A 206 4.94 -13.64 -14.20
CA ALA A 206 5.25 -12.82 -15.36
C ALA A 206 4.29 -11.63 -15.44
N TRP A 207 2.99 -11.89 -15.23
CA TRP A 207 1.98 -10.84 -15.17
C TRP A 207 2.24 -9.85 -14.05
N ILE A 208 2.54 -10.32 -12.83
CA ILE A 208 2.82 -9.45 -11.69
C ILE A 208 4.03 -8.57 -11.98
N LEU A 209 5.15 -9.15 -12.42
CA LEU A 209 6.36 -8.38 -12.71
C LEU A 209 6.18 -7.44 -13.91
N GLY A 210 5.42 -7.86 -14.93
CA GLY A 210 5.08 -7.03 -16.08
C GLY A 210 4.24 -5.82 -15.71
N VAL A 211 3.22 -5.99 -14.87
CA VAL A 211 2.38 -4.88 -14.37
C VAL A 211 3.21 -3.93 -13.51
N LEU A 212 4.03 -4.44 -12.59
CA LEU A 212 4.90 -3.58 -11.77
C LEU A 212 5.88 -2.78 -12.63
N LEU A 213 6.46 -3.41 -13.66
CA LEU A 213 7.35 -2.72 -14.58
C LEU A 213 6.61 -1.66 -15.40
N ALA A 214 5.42 -2.00 -15.92
CA ALA A 214 4.60 -1.07 -16.68
C ALA A 214 4.23 0.16 -15.86
N ILE A 215 3.81 -0.02 -14.60
CA ILE A 215 3.51 1.09 -13.68
C ILE A 215 4.78 1.94 -13.44
N GLY A 216 5.92 1.30 -13.12
CA GLY A 216 7.18 2.01 -12.88
C GLY A 216 7.66 2.84 -14.08
N VAL A 217 7.65 2.25 -15.28
CA VAL A 217 8.06 2.94 -16.52
C VAL A 217 7.06 4.02 -16.91
N SER A 218 5.76 3.77 -16.77
CA SER A 218 4.73 4.76 -17.13
C SER A 218 4.80 6.02 -16.27
N GLY A 219 5.26 5.93 -15.00
CA GLY A 219 5.49 7.08 -14.14
C GLY A 219 6.45 8.09 -14.78
N PHE A 220 7.64 7.63 -15.18
CA PHE A 220 8.63 8.46 -15.88
C PHE A 220 8.14 8.96 -17.23
N GLY A 221 7.39 8.12 -17.96
CA GLY A 221 6.78 8.53 -19.22
C GLY A 221 5.93 9.78 -19.06
N THR A 222 5.11 9.85 -18.01
CA THR A 222 4.26 11.03 -17.76
C THR A 222 5.02 12.30 -17.39
N GLU A 223 6.25 12.19 -16.89
CA GLU A 223 7.12 13.34 -16.58
C GLU A 223 7.86 13.83 -17.82
N MET A 224 8.27 12.93 -18.72
CA MET A 224 8.95 13.30 -19.97
C MET A 224 8.09 14.13 -20.92
N PHE A 225 6.76 13.97 -20.86
CA PHE A 225 5.81 14.68 -21.72
C PHE A 225 5.17 15.91 -21.04
N ARG A 226 5.71 16.36 -19.90
CA ARG A 226 5.16 17.45 -19.09
C ARG A 226 5.99 18.73 -19.18
#